data_AF-D4JDR1-F1
#
_entry.id   AF-D4JDR1-F1
#
_cell.length_a   1.000
_cell.length_b   1.000
_cell.length_c   1.000
_cell.angle_alpha   90.00
_cell.angle_beta   90.00
_cell.angle_gamma   90.00
#
_symmetry.space_group_name_H-M   'P 1'
#
loop_
_entity.id
_entity.type
_entity.pdbx_description
1 polymer ?
#
loop_
_entity_poly.entity_id
_entity_poly.type
_entity_poly.pdbx_seq_one_letter_code
_entity_poly.pdbx_strand_id
1 'polypeptide(L)'
;MTNPIEYFMSVDITMSDKLLEVLYFVIGLVTLYVAFRNLQDKENKKRYGSFIFWFLLGLMFVIGPWIPPLYTGILMVLMVLSPILKQVGVGSEPAPSNEETEKNYKKIGMKFLYLHYQ
;
A
#
# COMPACT_ATOMS: atom_id res chain seq x y z
N MET A 1 7.24 6.14 -22.00
CA MET A 1 8.17 6.69 -21.00
C MET A 1 9.47 5.94 -21.09
N THR A 2 10.54 6.68 -20.92
CA THR A 2 11.92 6.24 -20.90
C THR A 2 12.20 5.32 -19.72
N ASN A 3 13.28 4.54 -19.80
CA ASN A 3 13.68 3.59 -18.76
C ASN A 3 13.75 4.31 -17.38
N PRO A 4 13.53 3.62 -16.24
CA PRO A 4 13.51 4.24 -14.91
C PRO A 4 14.71 5.15 -14.64
N ILE A 5 15.89 4.75 -15.08
CA ILE A 5 17.14 5.49 -14.94
C ILE A 5 17.06 6.86 -15.65
N GLU A 6 16.50 6.88 -16.85
CA GLU A 6 16.40 8.09 -17.66
C GLU A 6 15.33 9.05 -17.12
N TYR A 7 14.24 8.53 -16.52
CA TYR A 7 13.26 9.33 -15.79
C TYR A 7 13.92 10.11 -14.64
N PHE A 8 14.68 9.42 -13.77
CA PHE A 8 15.32 10.07 -12.62
C PHE A 8 16.47 11.02 -13.02
N MET A 9 17.15 10.76 -14.13
CA MET A 9 18.28 11.57 -14.61
C MET A 9 17.86 12.73 -15.54
N SER A 10 16.62 12.75 -16.02
CA SER A 10 16.13 13.82 -16.90
C SER A 10 16.16 15.20 -16.22
N VAL A 11 16.45 16.23 -17.01
CA VAL A 11 16.44 17.64 -16.57
C VAL A 11 15.04 18.25 -16.71
N ASP A 12 14.22 17.69 -17.59
CA ASP A 12 12.87 18.19 -17.89
C ASP A 12 11.83 17.84 -16.81
N ILE A 13 12.10 16.82 -15.99
CA ILE A 13 11.21 16.38 -14.91
C ILE A 13 11.54 17.15 -13.63
N THR A 14 10.50 17.70 -13.01
CA THR A 14 10.66 18.50 -11.80
C THR A 14 11.14 17.66 -10.62
N MET A 15 11.81 18.30 -9.66
CA MET A 15 12.22 17.62 -8.42
C MET A 15 11.02 17.08 -7.62
N SER A 16 9.88 17.78 -7.69
CA SER A 16 8.64 17.37 -7.05
C SER A 16 8.09 16.07 -7.63
N ASP A 17 8.11 15.92 -8.96
CA ASP A 17 7.62 14.69 -9.62
C ASP A 17 8.50 13.48 -9.26
N LYS A 18 9.82 13.66 -9.22
CA LYS A 18 10.75 12.60 -8.79
C LYS A 18 10.51 12.18 -7.34
N LEU A 19 10.22 13.14 -6.46
CA LEU A 19 9.90 12.87 -5.06
C LEU A 19 8.57 12.11 -4.94
N LEU A 20 7.55 12.51 -5.71
CA LEU A 20 6.27 11.80 -5.76
C LEU A 20 6.45 10.36 -6.22
N GLU A 21 7.29 10.11 -7.22
CA GLU A 21 7.58 8.77 -7.70
C GLU A 21 8.23 7.89 -6.61
N VAL A 22 9.17 8.43 -5.85
CA VAL A 22 9.76 7.74 -4.70
C VAL A 22 8.70 7.43 -3.63
N LEU A 23 7.79 8.36 -3.35
CA LEU A 23 6.69 8.15 -2.41
C LEU A 23 5.74 7.05 -2.91
N TYR A 24 5.39 7.05 -4.20
CA TYR A 24 4.58 5.98 -4.80
C TYR A 24 5.27 4.63 -4.69
N PHE A 25 6.58 4.56 -4.93
CA PHE A 25 7.34 3.34 -4.74
C PHE A 25 7.28 2.83 -3.30
N VAL A 26 7.47 3.70 -2.30
CA VAL A 26 7.37 3.33 -0.87
C VAL A 26 5.96 2.84 -0.51
N ILE A 27 4.92 3.57 -0.94
CA ILE A 27 3.52 3.18 -0.73
C ILE A 27 3.26 1.82 -1.38
N GLY A 28 3.76 1.61 -2.60
CA GLY A 28 3.65 0.37 -3.34
C GLY A 28 4.25 -0.82 -2.58
N LEU A 29 5.46 -0.66 -2.04
CA LEU A 29 6.11 -1.70 -1.21
C LEU A 29 5.32 -2.04 0.06
N VAL A 30 4.84 -1.02 0.79
CA VAL A 30 3.99 -1.22 1.97
C VAL A 30 2.71 -1.95 1.60
N THR A 31 2.10 -1.60 0.48
CA THR A 31 0.88 -2.23 -0.02
C THR A 31 1.12 -3.68 -0.43
N LEU A 32 2.24 -3.97 -1.09
CA LEU A 32 2.65 -5.34 -1.42
C LEU A 32 2.87 -6.17 -0.16
N TYR A 33 3.47 -5.61 0.88
CA TYR A 33 3.58 -6.28 2.19
C TYR A 33 2.19 -6.65 2.74
N VAL A 34 1.22 -5.72 2.71
CA VAL A 34 -0.17 -6.00 3.12
C VAL A 34 -0.79 -7.10 2.26
N ALA A 35 -0.51 -7.13 0.96
CA ALA A 35 -0.97 -8.20 0.08
C ALA A 35 -0.46 -9.57 0.57
N PHE A 36 0.85 -9.71 0.77
CA PHE A 36 1.44 -10.97 1.25
C PHE A 36 0.95 -11.36 2.64
N ARG A 37 0.71 -10.39 3.54
CA ARG A 37 0.08 -10.66 4.83
C ARG A 37 -1.34 -11.23 4.67
N ASN A 38 -2.14 -10.66 3.77
CA ASN A 38 -3.48 -11.20 3.47
C ASN A 38 -3.40 -12.61 2.91
N LEU A 39 -2.42 -12.93 2.06
CA LEU A 39 -2.24 -14.28 1.53
C LEU A 39 -1.89 -15.30 2.62
N GLN A 40 -1.08 -14.90 3.60
CA GLN A 40 -0.65 -15.74 4.72
C GLN A 40 -1.73 -15.92 5.79
N ASP A 41 -2.75 -15.06 5.83
CA ASP A 41 -3.89 -15.15 6.74
C ASP A 41 -4.81 -16.33 6.36
N LYS A 42 -4.53 -17.51 6.93
CA LYS A 42 -5.27 -18.74 6.64
C LYS A 42 -6.69 -18.76 7.20
N GLU A 43 -7.00 -17.89 8.17
CA GLU A 43 -8.33 -17.80 8.79
C GLU A 43 -9.30 -17.00 7.91
N ASN A 44 -8.78 -16.07 7.10
CA ASN A 44 -9.59 -15.32 6.17
C ASN A 44 -9.97 -16.15 4.93
N LYS A 45 -11.25 -16.51 4.82
CA LYS A 45 -11.81 -17.21 3.63
C LYS A 45 -11.66 -16.39 2.34
N LYS A 46 -11.44 -15.08 2.44
CA LYS A 46 -11.27 -14.14 1.33
C LYS A 46 -9.81 -13.77 1.06
N ARG A 47 -8.84 -14.42 1.71
CA ARG A 47 -7.39 -14.13 1.60
C ARG A 47 -6.89 -13.94 0.16
N TYR A 48 -7.34 -14.76 -0.78
CA TYR A 48 -6.91 -14.70 -2.17
C TYR A 48 -7.46 -13.47 -2.90
N GLY A 49 -8.71 -13.09 -2.62
CA GLY A 49 -9.32 -11.88 -3.19
C GLY A 49 -8.70 -10.61 -2.62
N SER A 50 -8.50 -10.55 -1.30
CA SER A 50 -7.75 -9.47 -0.66
C SER A 50 -6.31 -9.39 -1.18
N PHE A 51 -5.62 -10.53 -1.33
CA PHE A 51 -4.28 -10.58 -1.92
C PHE A 51 -4.26 -9.99 -3.33
N ILE A 52 -5.14 -10.44 -4.24
CA ILE A 52 -5.18 -9.95 -5.63
C ILE A 52 -5.42 -8.44 -5.65
N PHE A 53 -6.36 -7.93 -4.85
CA PHE A 53 -6.62 -6.50 -4.75
C PHE A 53 -5.37 -5.70 -4.31
N TRP A 54 -4.80 -6.06 -3.15
CA TRP A 54 -3.65 -5.34 -2.60
C TRP A 54 -2.38 -5.53 -3.44
N PHE A 55 -2.22 -6.69 -4.09
CA PHE A 55 -1.10 -6.99 -4.96
C PHE A 55 -1.15 -6.16 -6.24
N LEU A 56 -2.31 -6.13 -6.92
CA LEU A 56 -2.50 -5.32 -8.13
C LEU A 56 -2.33 -3.83 -7.81
N LEU A 57 -2.88 -3.36 -6.69
CA LEU A 57 -2.72 -1.97 -6.24
C LEU A 57 -1.24 -1.62 -5.98
N GLY A 58 -0.54 -2.45 -5.20
CA GLY A 58 0.87 -2.24 -4.91
C GLY A 58 1.75 -2.28 -6.15
N LEU A 59 1.47 -3.21 -7.08
CA LEU A 59 2.16 -3.30 -8.35
C LEU A 59 1.95 -2.05 -9.19
N MET A 60 0.72 -1.52 -9.30
CA MET A 60 0.44 -0.28 -10.02
C MET A 60 1.19 0.92 -9.43
N PHE A 61 1.41 0.98 -8.12
CA PHE A 61 2.23 2.03 -7.51
C PHE A 61 3.73 1.87 -7.78
N VAL A 62 4.24 0.64 -7.86
CA VAL A 62 5.68 0.38 -8.07
C VAL A 62 6.07 0.51 -9.54
N ILE A 63 5.22 0.07 -10.47
CA ILE A 63 5.54 0.02 -11.90
C ILE A 63 4.61 0.87 -12.79
N GLY A 64 3.71 1.64 -12.20
CA GLY A 64 2.66 2.41 -12.90
C GLY A 64 3.14 3.21 -14.11
N PRO A 65 4.19 4.03 -14.00
CA PRO A 65 4.68 4.86 -15.11
C PRO A 65 5.22 4.06 -16.31
N TRP A 66 5.62 2.80 -16.10
CA TRP A 66 6.19 1.95 -17.15
C TRP A 66 5.18 0.96 -17.75
N ILE A 67 3.96 0.91 -17.23
CA ILE A 67 2.89 0.08 -17.80
C ILE A 67 2.19 0.85 -18.95
N PRO A 68 2.01 0.25 -20.13
CA PRO A 68 1.24 0.89 -21.20
C PRO A 68 -0.22 1.12 -20.79
N PRO A 69 -0.87 2.22 -21.22
CA PRO A 69 -2.19 2.63 -20.72
C PRO A 69 -3.28 1.55 -20.82
N LEU A 70 -3.25 0.71 -21.87
CA LEU A 70 -4.18 -0.40 -22.05
C LEU A 70 -4.10 -1.40 -20.89
N TYR A 71 -2.88 -1.81 -20.51
CA TYR A 71 -2.68 -2.77 -19.43
C TYR A 71 -3.01 -2.14 -18.08
N THR A 72 -2.67 -0.87 -17.87
CA THR A 72 -3.07 -0.12 -16.66
C THR A 72 -4.58 -0.13 -16.49
N GLY A 73 -5.35 0.14 -17.57
CA GLY A 73 -6.80 0.08 -17.54
C GLY A 73 -7.34 -1.32 -17.20
N ILE A 74 -6.77 -2.38 -17.77
CA ILE A 74 -7.18 -3.77 -17.48
C ILE A 74 -6.91 -4.12 -16.01
N LEU A 75 -5.71 -3.80 -15.50
CA LEU A 75 -5.34 -4.05 -14.10
C LEU A 75 -6.25 -3.30 -13.13
N MET A 76 -6.58 -2.04 -13.45
CA MET A 76 -7.50 -1.22 -12.66
C MET A 76 -8.91 -1.83 -12.61
N VAL A 77 -9.45 -2.30 -13.75
CA VAL A 77 -10.75 -2.97 -13.79
C VAL A 77 -10.73 -4.24 -12.94
N LEU A 78 -9.72 -5.09 -13.08
CA LEU A 78 -9.60 -6.32 -12.27
C LEU A 78 -9.53 -6.02 -10.77
N MET A 79 -8.76 -5.00 -10.38
CA MET A 79 -8.65 -4.55 -9.00
C MET A 79 -10.00 -4.06 -8.46
N VAL A 80 -10.75 -3.25 -9.21
CA VAL A 80 -12.03 -2.68 -8.77
C VAL A 80 -13.15 -3.73 -8.75
N LEU A 81 -13.06 -4.78 -9.57
CA LEU A 81 -14.01 -5.89 -9.53
C LEU A 81 -13.89 -6.74 -8.25
N SER A 82 -12.70 -6.89 -7.68
CA SER A 82 -12.48 -7.67 -6.45
C SER A 82 -13.34 -7.21 -5.25
N PRO A 83 -13.42 -5.90 -4.88
CA PRO A 83 -14.31 -5.44 -3.82
C PRO A 83 -15.79 -5.51 -4.21
N ILE A 84 -16.16 -5.33 -5.48
CA ILE A 84 -17.55 -5.45 -5.97
C ILE A 84 -18.08 -6.87 -5.74
N LEU A 85 -17.25 -7.88 -6.02
CA LEU A 85 -17.57 -9.28 -5.75
C LEU A 85 -17.49 -9.65 -4.25
N LYS A 86 -17.34 -8.65 -3.36
CA LYS A 86 -17.13 -8.80 -1.92
C LYS A 86 -15.97 -9.73 -1.57
N GLN A 87 -14.95 -9.83 -2.44
CA GLN A 87 -13.78 -10.68 -2.24
C GLN A 87 -12.68 -10.00 -1.42
N VAL A 88 -12.86 -8.74 -1.03
CA VAL A 88 -11.99 -8.02 -0.09
C VAL A 88 -12.64 -8.03 1.29
N GLY A 89 -11.88 -8.39 2.31
CA GLY A 89 -12.33 -8.39 3.70
C GLY A 89 -11.19 -8.03 4.64
N VAL A 90 -11.54 -7.49 5.81
CA VAL A 90 -10.59 -7.26 6.92
C VAL A 90 -10.00 -8.61 7.31
N GLY A 91 -8.68 -8.70 7.42
CA GLY A 91 -8.01 -9.91 7.89
C GLY A 91 -8.49 -10.34 9.27
N SER A 92 -8.15 -11.56 9.67
CA SER A 92 -8.46 -12.13 10.99
C SER A 92 -7.67 -11.50 12.13
N GLU A 93 -7.00 -10.36 11.91
CA GLU A 93 -6.35 -9.65 13.01
C GLU A 93 -7.41 -9.30 14.05
N PRO A 94 -7.32 -9.86 15.28
CA PRO A 94 -8.22 -9.46 16.33
C PRO A 94 -8.04 -7.95 16.49
N ALA A 95 -9.15 -7.22 16.49
CA ALA A 95 -9.11 -5.80 16.80
C ALA A 95 -8.30 -5.64 18.09
N PRO A 96 -7.33 -4.70 18.12
CA PRO A 96 -6.47 -4.54 19.30
C PRO A 96 -7.37 -4.40 20.51
N SER A 97 -7.12 -5.22 21.53
CA SER A 97 -7.97 -5.19 22.72
C SER A 97 -7.90 -3.80 23.36
N ASN A 98 -8.95 -3.40 24.09
CA ASN A 98 -8.94 -2.11 24.79
C ASN A 98 -7.71 -1.95 25.70
N GLU A 99 -7.20 -3.05 26.28
CA GLU A 99 -5.97 -3.05 27.08
C GLU A 99 -4.68 -2.87 26.27
N GLU A 100 -4.57 -3.51 25.09
CA GLU A 100 -3.41 -3.30 24.20
C GLU A 100 -3.39 -1.87 23.65
N THR A 101 -4.57 -1.36 23.31
CA THR A 101 -4.78 0.02 22.87
C THR A 101 -4.33 0.99 23.96
N GLU A 102 -4.79 0.81 25.21
CA GLU A 102 -4.40 1.67 26.34
C GLU A 102 -2.90 1.57 26.68
N LYS A 103 -2.30 0.38 26.63
CA LYS A 103 -0.86 0.19 26.85
C LYS A 103 -0.01 0.86 25.76
N ASN A 104 -0.42 0.76 24.50
CA ASN A 104 0.25 1.42 23.38
C ASN A 104 0.10 2.94 23.45
N TYR A 105 -1.08 3.45 23.83
CA TYR A 105 -1.30 4.88 24.10
C TYR A 105 -0.41 5.39 25.24
N LYS A 106 -0.30 4.66 26.35
CA LYS A 106 0.60 5.04 27.46
C LYS A 106 2.07 5.02 27.03
N LYS A 107 2.50 4.04 26.23
CA LYS A 107 3.90 3.90 25.81
C LYS A 107 4.33 4.91 24.74
N ILE A 108 3.45 5.20 23.77
CA ILE A 108 3.74 6.05 22.62
C ILE A 108 3.27 7.49 22.85
N GLY A 109 2.05 7.66 23.37
CA GLY A 109 1.42 8.97 23.59
C GLY A 109 2.14 9.84 24.62
N MET A 110 2.68 9.25 25.70
CA MET A 110 3.46 10.02 26.67
C MET A 110 4.75 10.60 26.09
N LYS A 111 5.38 9.93 25.11
CA LYS A 111 6.67 10.38 24.56
C LYS A 111 6.51 11.60 23.65
N PHE A 112 5.43 11.64 22.86
CA PHE A 112 5.11 12.79 22.01
C PHE A 112 4.64 14.01 22.80
N LEU A 113 3.83 13.80 23.85
CA LEU A 113 3.32 14.89 24.69
C LEU A 113 4.43 15.51 25.57
N TYR A 114 5.37 14.69 26.07
CA TYR A 114 6.45 15.16 26.93
C TYR A 114 7.54 15.96 26.19
N LEU A 115 7.78 15.66 24.90
CA LEU A 115 8.73 16.39 24.05
C LEU A 115 8.22 17.77 23.59
N HIS A 116 6.92 18.06 23.74
CA HIS A 116 6.33 19.36 23.41
C HIS A 116 6.16 20.26 24.64
N TYR A 117 6.59 19.78 25.82
CA TYR A 117 6.53 20.50 27.10
C TYR A 117 7.93 20.80 27.67
N GLN A 118 8.99 20.55 26.88
CA GLN A 118 10.34 21.10 27.08
C GLN A 118 10.62 22.13 26.00
#